data_AF-A0A957X3B0-F1
#
_entry.id   AF-A0A957X3B0-F1
#
_cell.length_a   1.000
_cell.length_b   1.000
_cell.length_c   1.000
_cell.angle_alpha   90.00
_cell.angle_beta   90.00
_cell.angle_gamma   90.00
#
_symmetry.space_group_name_H-M   'P 1'
#
loop_
_entity.id
_entity.type
_entity.pdbx_description
1 polymer ?
#
loop_
_entity_poly.entity_id
_entity_poly.type
_entity_poly.pdbx_seq_one_letter_code
_entity_poly.pdbx_strand_id
1 'polypeptide(L)' 'DAAAGVEAGLAAGAQVIAVPTSHPVHELERATAIVPRLADLQVTVTPDAAMRLRLSGPNLKA' A
#
# COMPACT_ATOMS: atom_id res chain seq x y z
N ASP A 1 2.78 -8.32 -0.75
CA ASP A 1 2.98 -8.53 -2.20
C ASP A 1 2.17 -9.72 -2.75
N ALA A 2 1.48 -10.48 -1.90
CA ALA A 2 0.56 -11.56 -2.31
C ALA A 2 -0.88 -11.29 -1.84
N ALA A 3 -1.87 -11.88 -2.54
CA ALA A 3 -3.29 -11.71 -2.24
C ALA A 3 -3.65 -12.11 -0.80
N ALA A 4 -3.09 -13.22 -0.29
CA ALA A 4 -3.35 -13.67 1.08
C ALA A 4 -2.95 -12.62 2.14
N GLY A 5 -1.83 -11.92 1.94
CA GLY A 5 -1.40 -10.85 2.84
C GLY A 5 -2.29 -9.61 2.74
N VAL A 6 -2.80 -9.31 1.54
CA VAL A 6 -3.78 -8.22 1.35
C VAL A 6 -5.05 -8.52 2.11
N GLU A 7 -5.61 -9.72 1.95
CA GLU A 7 -6.82 -10.14 2.66
C GLU A 7 -6.65 -10.15 4.17
N ALA A 8 -5.52 -10.64 4.67
CA ALA A 8 -5.23 -10.65 6.10
C ALA A 8 -5.18 -9.22 6.69
N GLY A 9 -4.53 -8.28 6.00
CA GLY A 9 -4.45 -6.89 6.46
C GLY A 9 -5.81 -6.20 6.47
N LEU A 10 -6.62 -6.41 5.42
CA LEU A 10 -7.98 -5.86 5.34
C LEU A 10 -8.89 -6.46 6.42
N ALA A 11 -8.82 -7.78 6.65
CA ALA A 11 -9.58 -8.46 7.69
C ALA A 11 -9.21 -7.98 9.10
N ALA A 12 -7.97 -7.53 9.31
CA ALA A 12 -7.52 -6.90 10.54
C ALA A 12 -7.93 -5.42 10.68
N GLY A 13 -8.65 -4.86 9.70
CA GLY A 13 -9.11 -3.46 9.71
C GLY A 13 -8.03 -2.44 9.33
N ALA A 14 -6.91 -2.87 8.74
CA ALA A 14 -5.86 -1.97 8.27
C ALA A 14 -6.15 -1.42 6.87
N GLN A 15 -5.56 -0.26 6.55
CA GLN A 15 -5.33 0.12 5.17
C GLN A 15 -4.12 -0.64 4.63
N VAL A 16 -4.24 -1.19 3.42
CA VAL A 16 -3.22 -2.06 2.84
C VAL A 16 -2.66 -1.42 1.57
N ILE A 17 -1.33 -1.28 1.52
CA ILE A 17 -0.61 -0.88 0.31
C ILE A 17 0.09 -2.12 -0.26
N ALA A 18 -0.28 -2.51 -1.47
CA ALA A 18 0.36 -3.62 -2.15
C ALA A 18 1.54 -3.15 -3.02
N VAL A 19 2.57 -3.98 -3.05
CA VAL A 19 3.73 -3.83 -3.95
C VAL A 19 3.83 -5.13 -4.76
N PRO A 20 3.62 -5.11 -6.08
CA PRO A 20 3.53 -6.30 -6.93
C PRO A 20 4.91 -6.83 -7.33
N THR A 21 5.68 -7.34 -6.36
CA THR A 21 7.02 -7.90 -6.62
C THR A 21 6.96 -9.35 -7.11
N SER A 22 6.03 -10.13 -6.57
CA SER A 22 5.96 -11.60 -6.77
C SER A 22 4.69 -12.03 -7.52
N HIS A 23 3.66 -11.18 -7.53
CA HIS A 23 2.34 -11.45 -8.11
C HIS A 23 1.93 -10.31 -9.05
N PRO A 24 1.15 -10.61 -10.11
CA PRO A 24 0.66 -9.58 -11.02
C PRO A 24 -0.30 -8.62 -10.30
N VAL A 25 -0.37 -7.38 -10.80
CA VAL A 25 -1.16 -6.28 -10.19
C VAL A 25 -2.63 -6.65 -10.00
N HIS A 26 -3.23 -7.37 -10.95
CA HIS A 26 -4.65 -7.72 -10.91
C HIS A 26 -5.01 -8.64 -9.72
N GLU A 27 -4.06 -9.43 -9.21
CA GLU A 27 -4.27 -10.27 -8.02
C GLU A 27 -4.29 -9.45 -6.72
N LEU A 28 -3.86 -8.18 -6.76
CA LEU A 28 -3.70 -7.30 -5.60
C LEU A 28 -4.73 -6.16 -5.59
N GLU A 29 -5.72 -6.19 -6.49
CA GLU A 29 -6.69 -5.10 -6.69
C GLU A 29 -7.52 -4.75 -5.46
N ARG A 30 -7.65 -5.67 -4.51
CA ARG A 30 -8.38 -5.42 -3.26
C ARG A 30 -7.60 -4.56 -2.27
N ALA A 31 -6.30 -4.36 -2.46
CA ALA A 31 -5.51 -3.45 -1.63
C ALA A 31 -6.05 -2.01 -1.73
N THR A 32 -5.92 -1.24 -0.64
CA THR A 32 -6.32 0.17 -0.58
C THR A 32 -5.57 1.01 -1.60
N ALA A 33 -4.28 0.74 -1.80
CA ALA A 33 -3.49 1.33 -2.86
C ALA A 33 -2.47 0.33 -3.40
N ILE A 34 -2.00 0.55 -4.63
CA ILE A 34 -0.94 -0.23 -5.25
C ILE A 34 0.15 0.71 -5.72
N VAL A 35 1.38 0.48 -5.28
CA VAL A 35 2.57 1.20 -5.76
C VAL A 35 3.50 0.25 -6.52
N PRO A 36 4.21 0.72 -7.56
CA PRO A 36 5.11 -0.15 -8.31
C PRO A 36 6.26 -0.69 -7.44
N ARG A 37 6.84 0.15 -6.58
CA ARG A 37 8.01 -0.18 -5.76
C ARG A 37 7.93 0.52 -4.40
N LEU A 38 8.64 -0.02 -3.41
CA LEU A 38 8.75 0.62 -2.08
C LEU A 38 9.38 2.02 -2.13
N ALA A 39 10.26 2.28 -3.11
CA ALA A 39 10.88 3.60 -3.31
C ALA A 39 9.86 4.70 -3.68
N ASP A 40 8.66 4.32 -4.08
CA ASP A 40 7.58 5.25 -4.42
C ASP A 40 6.74 5.65 -3.17
N LEU A 41 7.16 5.19 -1.98
CA LEU A 41 6.60 5.51 -0.67
C LEU A 41 7.50 6.51 0.07
N GLN A 42 6.90 7.54 0.67
CA GLN A 42 7.60 8.48 1.53
C GLN A 42 6.85 8.64 2.85
N VAL A 43 7.52 8.34 3.96
CA VAL A 43 7.01 8.62 5.31
C VAL A 43 7.60 9.93 5.79
N THR A 44 6.75 10.80 6.32
CA THR A 44 7.15 12.02 7.03
C THR A 44 6.59 11.96 8.43
N VAL A 45 7.47 12.08 9.42
CA VAL A 45 7.07 12.27 10.83
C VAL A 45 6.97 13.77 11.05
N THR A 46 5.78 14.26 11.42
CA THR A 46 5.57 15.67 11.71
C THR A 46 5.99 16.00 13.16
N PRO A 47 6.25 17.27 13.49
CA PRO A 47 6.73 17.67 14.83
C PRO A 47 5.78 17.30 15.99
N ASP A 48 4.51 17.06 15.70
CA ASP A 48 3.47 16.60 16.63
C ASP A 48 3.46 15.06 16.80
N ALA A 49 4.49 14.37 16.30
CA ALA A 49 4.59 12.92 16.25
C ALA A 49 3.52 12.21 15.40
N ALA A 50 2.74 12.95 14.59
CA ALA A 50 1.89 12.30 13.59
C ALA A 50 2.73 11.73 12.44
N MET A 51 2.27 10.62 11.87
CA MET A 51 2.88 10.02 10.69
C MET A 51 2.04 10.34 9.47
N ARG A 52 2.68 10.90 8.44
CA ARG A 52 2.08 11.11 7.13
C ARG A 52 2.78 10.21 6.12
N LEU A 53 2.00 9.36 5.46
CA LEU A 53 2.47 8.54 4.35
C LEU A 53 2.03 9.18 3.04
N ARG A 54 3.00 9.50 2.18
CA ARG A 54 2.77 9.94 0.80
C ARG A 54 3.07 8.78 -0.14
N LEU A 55 2.13 8.54 -1.05
CA LEU A 55 2.23 7.53 -2.10
C LEU A 55 2.39 8.25 -3.44
N SER A 56 3.25 7.76 -4.32
CA SER A 56 3.39 8.26 -5.69
C SER A 56 3.23 7.10 -6.67
N GLY A 57 2.37 7.23 -7.68
CA GLY A 57 2.21 6.19 -8.68
C GLY A 57 0.91 6.27 -9.47
N PRO A 58 0.82 5.52 -10.59
CA PRO A 58 -0.32 5.58 -11.51
C PRO A 58 -1.61 4.93 -10.97
N ASN A 59 -1.52 4.05 -9.97
CA ASN A 59 -2.64 3.20 -9.51
C ASN A 59 -3.13 3.55 -8.10
N LEU A 60 -3.13 4.85 -7.75
CA LEU A 60 -3.70 5.33 -6.50
C LEU A 60 -5.23 5.33 -6.58
N LYS A 61 -5.87 4.55 -5.72
CA LYS A 61 -7.33 4.57 -5.54
C LYS A 61 -7.67 5.65 -4.50
N ALA A 62 -8.66 6.48 -4.81
CA ALA A 62 -9.15 7.55 -3.92
C ALA A 62 -10.09 7.00 -2.85
#